data_AF-A0A1C6B9L3-F1
#
_entry.id   AF-A0A1C6B9L3-F1
#
_cell.length_a   1.000
_cell.length_b   1.000
_cell.length_c   1.000
_cell.angle_alpha   90.00
_cell.angle_beta   90.00
_cell.angle_gamma   90.00
#
_symmetry.space_group_name_H-M   'P 1'
#
loop_
_entity.id
_entity.type
_entity.pdbx_description
1 polymer ?
#
loop_
_entity_poly.entity_id
_entity_poly.type
_entity_poly.pdbx_seq_one_letter_code
_entity_poly.pdbx_strand_id
1 'polypeptide(L)'
;MKIILNGKPFETQYLRLFEIRDKYFDSACITILNGFQTSDNLTVKDGDIVSIIKKGVMPPKEELESLMAARHTPKVHDTVKKARVAVCGLGGLGSNIAVMLARMGVGYLKLIDFDIVEPSNLNRQSYYVEHLGMFKTDALKEQIKRINPFIEVCCETIKITNENCTVLLSDCDIICEAFDNPETKAMLTERALSDFPDKKLVCGSGMAGFESSNKIVTKKIMKNLYICGDGESEARPGNGLMAPRVSVCAGHQANMILRLIMENEEP
;
A
#
# COMPACT_ATOMS: atom_id res chain seq x y z
N MET A 1 17.31 29.45 10.76
CA MET A 1 16.05 28.75 10.50
C MET A 1 16.10 27.36 11.12
N LYS A 2 14.95 26.81 11.49
CA LYS A 2 14.78 25.44 11.97
C LYS A 2 14.21 24.60 10.84
N ILE A 3 14.87 23.50 10.52
CA ILE A 3 14.42 22.51 9.53
C ILE A 3 14.44 21.11 10.14
N ILE A 4 13.95 20.13 9.41
CA ILE A 4 14.15 18.71 9.70
C ILE A 4 15.18 18.19 8.71
N LEU A 5 16.37 17.80 9.17
CA LEU A 5 17.44 17.23 8.34
C LEU A 5 17.55 15.72 8.62
N ASN A 6 17.32 14.88 7.61
CA ASN A 6 17.31 13.40 7.74
C ASN A 6 16.46 12.91 8.93
N GLY A 7 15.30 13.54 9.15
CA GLY A 7 14.37 13.18 10.24
C GLY A 7 14.69 13.79 11.61
N LYS A 8 15.76 14.59 11.74
CA LYS A 8 16.16 15.21 13.02
C LYS A 8 16.01 16.74 12.97
N PRO A 9 15.51 17.38 14.05
CA PRO A 9 15.51 18.84 14.14
C PRO A 9 16.92 19.41 13.95
N PHE A 10 17.04 20.42 13.08
CA PHE A 10 18.32 20.99 12.70
C PHE A 10 18.23 22.51 12.55
N GLU A 11 19.11 23.24 13.24
CA GLU A 11 19.24 24.69 13.08
C GLU A 11 20.31 25.01 12.04
N THR A 12 19.93 25.83 11.04
CA THR A 12 20.83 26.23 9.96
C THR A 12 20.72 27.72 9.64
N GLN A 13 21.83 28.31 9.24
CA GLN A 13 21.91 29.67 8.69
C GLN A 13 21.87 29.68 7.15
N TYR A 14 22.05 28.52 6.52
CA TYR A 14 22.14 28.38 5.07
C TYR A 14 20.76 28.43 4.43
N LEU A 15 20.61 29.26 3.39
CA LEU A 15 19.33 29.48 2.71
C LEU A 15 19.13 28.56 1.50
N ARG A 16 20.17 27.83 1.11
CA ARG A 16 20.17 27.00 -0.08
C ARG A 16 20.47 25.54 0.24
N LEU A 17 19.80 24.66 -0.48
CA LEU A 17 19.86 23.21 -0.26
C LEU A 17 21.29 22.66 -0.40
N PHE A 18 22.05 23.13 -1.40
CA PHE A 18 23.40 22.65 -1.64
C PHE A 18 24.41 23.22 -0.65
N GLU A 19 24.16 24.40 -0.07
CA GLU A 19 24.99 24.91 1.02
C GLU A 19 24.92 23.99 2.25
N ILE A 20 23.71 23.50 2.58
CA ILE A 20 23.52 22.51 3.65
C ILE A 20 24.19 21.19 3.28
N ARG A 21 23.98 20.71 2.04
CA ARG A 21 24.61 19.46 1.56
C ARG A 21 26.12 19.54 1.61
N ASP A 22 26.73 20.49 0.93
CA ASP A 22 28.17 20.56 0.73
C ASP A 22 28.93 20.90 2.02
N LYS A 23 28.24 21.48 3.02
CA LYS A 23 28.83 21.75 4.34
C LYS A 23 28.96 20.50 5.20
N TYR A 24 27.96 19.61 5.17
CA TYR A 24 27.85 18.49 6.12
C TYR A 24 27.94 17.11 5.46
N PHE A 25 27.82 17.04 4.14
CA PHE A 25 27.76 15.82 3.34
C PHE A 25 28.55 15.97 2.03
N ASP A 26 28.60 14.89 1.26
CA ASP A 26 29.26 14.87 -0.05
C ASP A 26 28.35 15.47 -1.14
N SER A 27 28.94 16.17 -2.11
CA SER A 27 28.22 16.76 -3.24
C SER A 27 27.48 15.73 -4.13
N ALA A 28 27.93 14.47 -4.13
CA ALA A 28 27.31 13.36 -4.86
C ALA A 28 26.06 12.78 -4.18
N CYS A 29 25.72 13.24 -2.97
CA CYS A 29 24.52 12.81 -2.26
C CYS A 29 23.24 13.18 -3.03
N ILE A 30 22.22 12.33 -2.92
CA ILE A 30 20.88 12.64 -3.41
C ILE A 30 20.25 13.64 -2.43
N THR A 31 19.77 14.76 -2.95
CA THR A 31 19.06 15.80 -2.20
C THR A 31 17.57 15.76 -2.48
N ILE A 32 16.79 15.73 -1.41
CA ILE A 32 15.34 15.72 -1.42
C ILE A 32 14.86 16.87 -0.54
N LEU A 33 13.98 17.71 -1.08
CA LEU A 33 13.33 18.80 -0.35
C LEU A 33 11.82 18.52 -0.37
N ASN A 34 11.21 18.37 0.81
CA ASN A 34 9.77 18.25 0.95
C ASN A 34 9.12 17.21 0.01
N GLY A 35 9.60 15.95 -0.01
CA GLY A 35 9.04 14.93 -0.91
C GLY A 35 9.74 14.81 -2.26
N PHE A 36 10.36 15.90 -2.73
CA PHE A 36 10.82 16.04 -4.10
C PHE A 36 12.34 15.91 -4.21
N GLN A 37 12.80 14.87 -4.92
CA GLN A 37 14.21 14.74 -5.28
C GLN A 37 14.57 15.78 -6.33
N THR A 38 15.62 16.56 -6.07
CA THR A 38 16.06 17.65 -6.96
C THR A 38 17.57 17.64 -7.18
N SER A 39 17.97 18.06 -8.39
CA SER A 39 19.34 18.38 -8.77
C SER A 39 19.62 19.89 -8.79
N ASP A 40 18.67 20.69 -8.31
CA ASP A 40 18.77 22.15 -8.29
C ASP A 40 19.05 22.68 -6.89
N ASN A 41 19.73 23.83 -6.83
CA ASN A 41 20.04 24.51 -5.58
C ASN A 41 18.84 25.34 -5.06
N LEU A 42 17.79 24.64 -4.67
CA LEU A 42 16.53 25.24 -4.21
C LEU A 42 16.70 26.02 -2.90
N THR A 43 15.83 26.99 -2.69
CA THR A 43 15.76 27.76 -1.43
C THR A 43 15.11 26.92 -0.34
N VAL A 44 15.71 26.91 0.84
CA VAL A 44 15.19 26.24 2.04
C VAL A 44 14.56 27.27 2.97
N LYS A 45 13.41 26.93 3.53
CA LYS A 45 12.61 27.76 4.43
C LYS A 45 12.50 27.12 5.81
N ASP A 46 12.12 27.93 6.78
CA ASP A 46 11.80 27.45 8.13
C ASP A 46 10.67 26.40 8.07
N GLY A 47 10.86 25.28 8.75
CA GLY A 47 9.95 24.14 8.76
C GLY A 47 10.12 23.14 7.60
N ASP A 48 11.01 23.38 6.63
CA ASP A 48 11.23 22.45 5.53
C ASP A 48 11.82 21.11 6.01
N ILE A 49 11.50 20.05 5.27
CA ILE A 49 12.09 18.72 5.43
C ILE A 49 13.15 18.54 4.35
N VAL A 50 14.39 18.42 4.79
CA VAL A 50 15.57 18.18 3.94
C VAL A 50 16.07 16.77 4.20
N SER A 51 16.24 16.01 3.13
CA SER A 51 16.80 14.65 3.18
C SER A 51 17.99 14.54 2.24
N ILE A 52 19.13 14.12 2.78
CA ILE A 52 20.41 13.99 2.09
C ILE A 52 20.87 12.55 2.23
N ILE A 53 20.90 11.83 1.10
CA ILE A 53 21.12 10.38 1.06
C ILE A 53 22.46 10.09 0.36
N LYS A 54 23.35 9.39 1.06
CA LYS A 54 24.57 8.83 0.46
C LYS A 54 24.19 7.64 -0.42
N LYS A 55 24.55 7.68 -1.71
CA LYS A 55 24.26 6.60 -2.66
C LYS A 55 24.95 5.30 -2.22
N GLY A 56 24.21 4.19 -2.22
CA GLY A 56 24.75 2.85 -1.93
C GLY A 56 25.06 2.56 -0.46
N VAL A 57 24.75 3.48 0.46
CA VAL A 57 24.97 3.28 1.90
C VAL A 57 23.62 3.07 2.59
N MET A 58 23.51 2.00 3.39
CA MET A 58 22.33 1.77 4.23
C MET A 58 22.29 2.83 5.34
N PRO A 59 21.24 3.67 5.43
CA PRO A 59 21.14 4.67 6.48
C PRO A 59 20.85 4.02 7.84
N PRO A 60 21.16 4.69 8.96
CA PRO A 60 20.68 4.27 10.29
C PRO A 60 19.16 4.07 10.29
N LYS A 61 18.65 3.14 11.11
CA LYS A 61 17.21 2.79 11.13
C LYS A 61 16.30 4.01 11.36
N GLU A 62 16.70 4.92 12.25
CA GLU A 62 15.97 6.17 12.54
C GLU A 62 15.87 7.10 11.31
N GLU A 63 16.92 7.12 10.48
CA GLU A 63 16.94 7.92 9.26
C GLU A 63 16.22 7.18 8.12
N LEU A 64 16.29 5.85 8.07
CA LEU A 64 15.68 5.04 7.03
C LEU A 64 14.18 5.30 6.90
N GLU A 65 13.45 5.34 8.02
CA GLU A 65 12.01 5.64 7.99
C GLU A 65 11.75 7.04 7.41
N SER A 66 12.47 8.05 7.90
CA SER A 66 12.35 9.42 7.41
C SER A 66 12.71 9.54 5.93
N LEU A 67 13.71 8.80 5.45
CA LEU A 67 14.14 8.80 4.05
C LEU A 67 13.17 8.05 3.13
N MET A 68 12.56 6.96 3.63
CA MET A 68 11.47 6.27 2.93
C MET A 68 10.24 7.19 2.83
N ALA A 69 9.93 7.92 3.90
CA ALA A 69 8.88 8.94 3.93
C ALA A 69 9.22 10.17 3.07
N ALA A 70 10.51 10.52 2.94
CA ALA A 70 10.95 11.72 2.25
C ALA A 70 10.65 11.73 0.76
N ARG A 71 10.29 10.60 0.15
CA ARG A 71 9.82 10.55 -1.25
C ARG A 71 8.30 10.63 -1.37
N HIS A 72 7.58 10.60 -0.27
CA HIS A 72 6.16 10.91 -0.24
C HIS A 72 5.98 12.42 -0.15
N THR A 73 4.91 12.94 -0.74
CA THR A 73 4.50 14.35 -0.54
C THR A 73 4.39 14.63 0.97
N PRO A 74 4.87 15.79 1.47
CA PRO A 74 4.79 16.13 2.89
C PRO A 74 3.37 15.96 3.42
N LYS A 75 3.24 15.54 4.69
CA LYS A 75 1.97 15.19 5.37
C LYS A 75 1.27 13.92 4.88
N VAL A 76 1.49 13.46 3.64
CA VAL A 76 0.90 12.19 3.16
C VAL A 76 1.38 11.02 4.01
N HIS A 77 2.70 10.93 4.27
CA HIS A 77 3.24 9.84 5.08
C HIS A 77 2.66 9.83 6.51
N ASP A 78 2.52 11.00 7.16
CA ASP A 78 2.02 11.08 8.54
C ASP A 78 0.55 10.63 8.66
N THR A 79 -0.26 10.92 7.64
CA THR A 79 -1.66 10.44 7.57
C THR A 79 -1.69 8.95 7.27
N VAL A 80 -0.92 8.50 6.26
CA VAL A 80 -0.88 7.09 5.84
C VAL A 80 -0.36 6.16 6.95
N LYS A 81 0.64 6.61 7.71
CA LYS A 81 1.19 5.87 8.85
C LYS A 81 0.17 5.66 9.99
N LYS A 82 -0.89 6.45 10.06
CA LYS A 82 -1.96 6.26 11.07
C LYS A 82 -3.07 5.32 10.61
N ALA A 83 -3.12 5.02 9.31
CA ALA A 83 -4.20 4.22 8.73
C ALA A 83 -4.08 2.73 9.09
N ARG A 84 -5.24 2.10 9.29
CA ARG A 84 -5.37 0.66 9.55
C ARG A 84 -6.22 0.02 8.46
N VAL A 85 -5.61 -0.86 7.66
CA VAL A 85 -6.26 -1.46 6.49
C VAL A 85 -6.33 -2.98 6.63
N ALA A 86 -7.52 -3.56 6.45
CA ALA A 86 -7.70 -4.99 6.31
C ALA A 86 -7.66 -5.40 4.84
N VAL A 87 -6.87 -6.43 4.50
CA VAL A 87 -6.84 -7.05 3.17
C VAL A 87 -7.41 -8.47 3.29
N CYS A 88 -8.61 -8.65 2.75
CA CYS A 88 -9.39 -9.89 2.84
C CYS A 88 -9.21 -10.70 1.56
N GLY A 89 -8.49 -11.81 1.66
CA GLY A 89 -8.01 -12.60 0.52
C GLY A 89 -6.67 -12.07 0.03
N LEU A 90 -5.68 -12.95 -0.04
CA LEU A 90 -4.28 -12.66 -0.39
C LEU A 90 -3.88 -13.37 -1.70
N GLY A 91 -4.84 -13.56 -2.60
CA GLY A 91 -4.62 -14.05 -3.95
C GLY A 91 -3.98 -13.00 -4.87
N GLY A 92 -4.38 -13.00 -6.15
CA GLY A 92 -3.81 -12.10 -7.16
C GLY A 92 -3.94 -10.62 -6.80
N LEU A 93 -5.12 -10.20 -6.36
CA LEU A 93 -5.36 -8.80 -5.97
C LEU A 93 -4.71 -8.49 -4.62
N GLY A 94 -5.11 -9.20 -3.56
CA GLY A 94 -4.72 -8.86 -2.19
C GLY A 94 -3.21 -8.90 -1.93
N SER A 95 -2.47 -9.87 -2.49
CA SER A 95 -1.02 -9.92 -2.33
C SER A 95 -0.32 -8.71 -2.96
N ASN A 96 -0.74 -8.31 -4.17
CA ASN A 96 -0.22 -7.11 -4.83
C ASN A 96 -0.63 -5.82 -4.08
N ILE A 97 -1.89 -5.74 -3.61
CA ILE A 97 -2.40 -4.58 -2.84
C ILE A 97 -1.60 -4.40 -1.56
N ALA A 98 -1.40 -5.46 -0.76
CA ALA A 98 -0.66 -5.38 0.49
C ALA A 98 0.80 -4.92 0.28
N VAL A 99 1.45 -5.41 -0.79
CA VAL A 99 2.81 -4.95 -1.16
C VAL A 99 2.81 -3.47 -1.54
N MET A 100 1.83 -3.00 -2.31
CA MET A 100 1.71 -1.59 -2.69
C MET A 100 1.47 -0.70 -1.46
N LEU A 101 0.52 -1.07 -0.59
CA LEU A 101 0.24 -0.36 0.66
C LEU A 101 1.46 -0.35 1.60
N ALA A 102 2.22 -1.44 1.63
CA ALA A 102 3.45 -1.50 2.43
C ALA A 102 4.53 -0.53 1.94
N ARG A 103 4.68 -0.40 0.60
CA ARG A 103 5.60 0.58 0.00
C ARG A 103 5.18 2.01 0.28
N MET A 104 3.89 2.26 0.42
CA MET A 104 3.32 3.58 0.74
C MET A 104 3.41 3.92 2.22
N GLY A 105 3.73 2.92 3.07
CA GLY A 105 3.92 3.12 4.50
C GLY A 105 2.63 3.17 5.30
N VAL A 106 1.59 2.43 4.89
CA VAL A 106 0.41 2.21 5.73
C VAL A 106 0.87 1.64 7.07
N GLY A 107 0.49 2.26 8.19
CA GLY A 107 1.04 1.90 9.49
C GLY A 107 0.64 0.54 10.00
N TYR A 108 -0.59 0.10 9.67
CA TYR A 108 -1.12 -1.18 10.09
C TYR A 108 -1.81 -1.91 8.94
N LEU A 109 -1.38 -3.15 8.70
CA LEU A 109 -1.99 -4.07 7.75
C LEU A 109 -2.48 -5.32 8.46
N LYS A 110 -3.78 -5.59 8.37
CA LYS A 110 -4.36 -6.88 8.73
C LYS A 110 -4.52 -7.74 7.49
N LEU A 111 -3.83 -8.87 7.45
CA LEU A 111 -3.81 -9.80 6.33
C LEU A 111 -4.66 -11.03 6.68
N ILE A 112 -5.68 -11.31 5.89
CA ILE A 112 -6.64 -12.39 6.19
C ILE A 112 -6.73 -13.33 4.99
N ASP A 113 -6.23 -14.56 5.16
CA ASP A 113 -6.33 -15.64 4.18
C ASP A 113 -6.06 -16.98 4.89
N PHE A 114 -6.66 -18.07 4.43
CA PHE A 114 -6.50 -19.40 5.02
C PHE A 114 -5.62 -20.33 4.18
N ASP A 115 -5.32 -19.95 2.94
CA ASP A 115 -4.58 -20.78 2.00
C ASP A 115 -3.07 -20.73 2.21
N ILE A 116 -2.41 -21.68 1.58
CA ILE A 116 -0.96 -21.74 1.41
C ILE A 116 -0.56 -21.26 0.01
N VAL A 117 0.72 -20.92 -0.16
CA VAL A 117 1.30 -20.55 -1.46
C VAL A 117 1.55 -21.82 -2.29
N GLU A 118 0.95 -21.87 -3.48
CA GLU A 118 1.09 -22.98 -4.43
C GLU A 118 1.81 -22.58 -5.73
N PRO A 119 2.41 -23.51 -6.49
CA PRO A 119 3.07 -23.17 -7.76
C PRO A 119 2.17 -22.46 -8.78
N SER A 120 0.89 -22.84 -8.82
CA SER A 120 -0.12 -22.24 -9.72
C SER A 120 -0.44 -20.77 -9.40
N ASN A 121 0.00 -20.28 -8.24
CA ASN A 121 -0.23 -18.92 -7.76
C ASN A 121 0.83 -17.94 -8.29
N LEU A 122 2.05 -18.43 -8.52
CA LEU A 122 3.24 -17.60 -8.82
C LEU A 122 3.12 -16.82 -10.14
N ASN A 123 2.19 -17.20 -11.03
CA ASN A 123 1.99 -16.52 -12.31
C ASN A 123 1.34 -15.14 -12.18
N ARG A 124 0.79 -14.77 -11.01
CA ARG A 124 0.04 -13.51 -10.83
C ARG A 124 0.00 -12.95 -9.40
N GLN A 125 0.36 -13.75 -8.40
CA GLN A 125 0.39 -13.34 -6.99
C GLN A 125 1.80 -12.84 -6.63
N SER A 126 1.92 -11.94 -5.65
CA SER A 126 3.20 -11.34 -5.23
C SER A 126 4.09 -12.30 -4.42
N TYR A 127 4.01 -13.62 -4.62
CA TYR A 127 4.84 -14.59 -3.89
C TYR A 127 6.08 -14.99 -4.68
N TYR A 128 7.18 -15.29 -3.98
CA TYR A 128 8.39 -15.87 -4.55
C TYR A 128 8.36 -17.40 -4.43
N VAL A 129 9.22 -18.07 -5.23
CA VAL A 129 9.41 -19.53 -5.19
C VAL A 129 9.78 -20.02 -3.79
N GLU A 130 10.55 -19.23 -3.03
CA GLU A 130 10.95 -19.56 -1.65
C GLU A 130 9.78 -19.65 -0.67
N HIS A 131 8.61 -19.08 -1.00
CA HIS A 131 7.43 -19.11 -0.14
C HIS A 131 6.52 -20.33 -0.35
N LEU A 132 6.82 -21.20 -1.32
CA LEU A 132 5.98 -22.37 -1.61
C LEU A 132 5.77 -23.23 -0.35
N GLY A 133 4.51 -23.54 -0.05
CA GLY A 133 4.10 -24.31 1.13
C GLY A 133 3.92 -23.49 2.41
N MET A 134 4.26 -22.20 2.43
CA MET A 134 3.93 -21.31 3.55
C MET A 134 2.48 -20.87 3.48
N PHE A 135 1.88 -20.51 4.62
CA PHE A 135 0.63 -19.76 4.61
C PHE A 135 0.81 -18.43 3.87
N LYS A 136 -0.18 -18.06 3.07
CA LYS A 136 -0.19 -16.82 2.29
C LYS A 136 0.00 -15.58 3.18
N THR A 137 -0.57 -15.60 4.38
CA THR A 137 -0.43 -14.58 5.42
C THR A 137 1.03 -14.43 5.88
N ASP A 138 1.68 -15.53 6.25
CA ASP A 138 3.06 -15.55 6.75
C ASP A 138 4.06 -15.15 5.67
N ALA A 139 3.93 -15.70 4.47
CA ALA A 139 4.77 -15.37 3.32
C ALA A 139 4.70 -13.87 2.98
N LEU A 140 3.51 -13.27 3.06
CA LEU A 140 3.33 -11.86 2.77
C LEU A 140 3.82 -10.96 3.92
N LYS A 141 3.65 -11.38 5.18
CA LYS A 141 4.24 -10.71 6.34
C LYS A 141 5.75 -10.65 6.26
N GLU A 142 6.40 -11.75 5.87
CA GLU A 142 7.84 -11.77 5.66
C GLU A 142 8.27 -10.77 4.58
N GLN A 143 7.58 -10.75 3.44
CA GLN A 143 7.86 -9.78 2.38
C GLN A 143 7.66 -8.34 2.83
N ILE A 144 6.56 -8.03 3.49
CA ILE A 144 6.26 -6.68 3.98
C ILE A 144 7.36 -6.24 4.95
N LYS A 145 7.81 -7.11 5.86
CA LYS A 145 8.91 -6.79 6.77
C LYS A 145 10.22 -6.48 6.04
N ARG A 146 10.50 -7.15 4.92
CA ARG A 146 11.67 -6.87 4.05
C ARG A 146 11.50 -5.56 3.26
N ILE A 147 10.27 -5.19 2.89
CA ILE A 147 9.94 -3.97 2.15
C ILE A 147 9.97 -2.74 3.07
N ASN A 148 9.27 -2.82 4.20
CA ASN A 148 9.06 -1.73 5.13
C ASN A 148 8.90 -2.29 6.56
N PRO A 149 10.00 -2.29 7.37
CA PRO A 149 9.98 -2.87 8.71
C PRO A 149 9.28 -1.98 9.75
N PHE A 150 8.73 -0.83 9.35
CA PHE A 150 8.03 0.11 10.23
C PHE A 150 6.51 -0.13 10.29
N ILE A 151 6.01 -1.10 9.52
CA ILE A 151 4.60 -1.46 9.45
C ILE A 151 4.27 -2.53 10.48
N GLU A 152 3.19 -2.32 11.22
CA GLU A 152 2.57 -3.35 12.04
C GLU A 152 1.74 -4.29 11.15
N VAL A 153 2.13 -5.58 11.10
CA VAL A 153 1.44 -6.59 10.30
C VAL A 153 0.79 -7.62 11.21
N CYS A 154 -0.54 -7.66 11.19
CA CYS A 154 -1.36 -8.67 11.84
C CYS A 154 -1.80 -9.72 10.81
N CYS A 155 -1.65 -11.00 11.14
CA CYS A 155 -2.02 -12.11 10.27
C CYS A 155 -3.13 -12.92 10.92
N GLU A 156 -4.22 -13.11 10.17
CA GLU A 156 -5.34 -13.97 10.54
C GLU A 156 -5.40 -15.10 9.51
N THR A 157 -4.75 -16.23 9.84
CA THR A 157 -4.67 -17.41 8.96
C THR A 157 -5.94 -18.25 9.04
N ILE A 158 -7.08 -17.64 8.71
CA ILE A 158 -8.42 -18.23 8.84
C ILE A 158 -9.32 -17.79 7.70
N LYS A 159 -10.37 -18.57 7.45
CA LYS A 159 -11.41 -18.23 6.47
C LYS A 159 -12.39 -17.25 7.11
N ILE A 160 -12.68 -16.14 6.43
CA ILE A 160 -13.74 -15.22 6.85
C ILE A 160 -15.09 -15.90 6.63
N THR A 161 -15.94 -15.84 7.65
CA THR A 161 -17.32 -16.35 7.65
C THR A 161 -18.25 -15.28 8.23
N ASN A 162 -19.57 -15.52 8.14
CA ASN A 162 -20.57 -14.61 8.70
C ASN A 162 -20.41 -14.42 10.22
N GLU A 163 -19.87 -15.42 10.91
CA GLU A 163 -19.78 -15.44 12.37
C GLU A 163 -18.55 -14.69 12.89
N ASN A 164 -17.45 -14.65 12.11
CA ASN A 164 -16.19 -14.06 12.54
C ASN A 164 -15.86 -12.70 11.89
N CYS A 165 -16.51 -12.36 10.76
CA CYS A 165 -16.21 -11.17 9.96
C CYS A 165 -16.21 -9.87 10.79
N THR A 166 -17.24 -9.66 11.60
CA THR A 166 -17.38 -8.45 12.43
C THR A 166 -16.22 -8.33 13.44
N VAL A 167 -15.84 -9.41 14.09
CA VAL A 167 -14.74 -9.37 15.08
C VAL A 167 -13.41 -9.09 14.37
N LEU A 168 -13.14 -9.80 13.27
CA LEU A 168 -11.87 -9.69 12.54
C LEU A 168 -11.62 -8.29 11.98
N LEU A 169 -12.66 -7.61 11.53
CA LEU A 169 -12.56 -6.32 10.85
C LEU A 169 -12.76 -5.12 11.78
N SER A 170 -13.08 -5.35 13.05
CA SER A 170 -13.44 -4.31 14.02
C SER A 170 -12.39 -3.21 14.21
N ASP A 171 -11.12 -3.56 14.10
CA ASP A 171 -9.96 -2.71 14.36
C ASP A 171 -9.35 -2.06 13.11
N CYS A 172 -9.98 -2.14 11.94
CA CYS A 172 -9.50 -1.50 10.71
C CYS A 172 -10.45 -0.40 10.24
N ASP A 173 -9.95 0.66 9.60
CA ASP A 173 -10.77 1.78 9.11
C ASP A 173 -11.27 1.54 7.68
N ILE A 174 -10.45 0.83 6.90
CA ILE A 174 -10.71 0.52 5.49
C ILE A 174 -10.60 -0.99 5.30
N ILE A 175 -11.57 -1.54 4.58
CA ILE A 175 -11.65 -2.95 4.22
C ILE A 175 -11.37 -3.06 2.72
N CYS A 176 -10.37 -3.85 2.37
CA CYS A 176 -10.07 -4.24 1.01
C CYS A 176 -10.57 -5.67 0.78
N GLU A 177 -11.53 -5.82 -0.11
CA GLU A 177 -12.03 -7.12 -0.54
C GLU A 177 -11.28 -7.58 -1.79
N ALA A 178 -10.73 -8.79 -1.72
CA ALA A 178 -9.90 -9.39 -2.76
C ALA A 178 -10.14 -10.91 -2.89
N PHE A 179 -11.36 -11.37 -2.59
CA PHE A 179 -11.77 -12.75 -2.79
C PHE A 179 -12.06 -13.04 -4.26
N ASP A 180 -11.82 -14.29 -4.65
CA ASP A 180 -12.06 -14.82 -6.00
C ASP A 180 -13.42 -15.49 -6.14
N ASN A 181 -14.06 -15.88 -5.03
CA ASN A 181 -15.38 -16.50 -5.02
C ASN A 181 -16.51 -15.44 -4.86
N PRO A 182 -17.48 -15.39 -5.80
CA PRO A 182 -18.58 -14.42 -5.76
C PRO A 182 -19.44 -14.45 -4.48
N GLU A 183 -19.71 -15.63 -3.91
CA GLU A 183 -20.53 -15.77 -2.69
C GLU A 183 -19.83 -15.15 -1.49
N THR A 184 -18.52 -15.43 -1.32
CA THR A 184 -17.74 -14.84 -0.23
C THR A 184 -17.55 -13.34 -0.38
N LYS A 185 -17.45 -12.84 -1.61
CA LYS A 185 -17.41 -11.40 -1.93
C LYS A 185 -18.73 -10.73 -1.53
N ALA A 186 -19.86 -11.31 -1.90
CA ALA A 186 -21.18 -10.81 -1.54
C ALA A 186 -21.36 -10.78 -0.02
N MET A 187 -21.03 -11.88 0.65
CA MET A 187 -21.09 -11.99 2.11
C MET A 187 -20.26 -10.90 2.81
N LEU A 188 -18.97 -10.76 2.44
CA LEU A 188 -18.12 -9.74 3.05
C LEU A 188 -18.64 -8.33 2.77
N THR A 189 -19.13 -8.07 1.55
CA THR A 189 -19.68 -6.77 1.16
C THR A 189 -20.91 -6.42 2.01
N GLU A 190 -21.86 -7.34 2.14
CA GLU A 190 -23.07 -7.14 2.95
C GLU A 190 -22.73 -6.92 4.42
N ARG A 191 -21.86 -7.79 5.00
CA ARG A 191 -21.47 -7.67 6.41
C ARG A 191 -20.69 -6.39 6.69
N ALA A 192 -19.76 -6.02 5.82
CA ALA A 192 -18.99 -4.79 6.00
C ALA A 192 -19.90 -3.55 5.96
N LEU A 193 -20.85 -3.49 5.04
CA LEU A 193 -21.76 -2.34 4.91
C LEU A 193 -22.81 -2.29 6.03
N SER A 194 -23.29 -3.44 6.50
CA SER A 194 -24.27 -3.55 7.59
C SER A 194 -23.65 -3.27 8.95
N ASP A 195 -22.54 -3.95 9.27
CA ASP A 195 -21.95 -3.93 10.61
C ASP A 195 -21.06 -2.71 10.82
N PHE A 196 -20.55 -2.11 9.73
CA PHE A 196 -19.64 -0.97 9.77
C PHE A 196 -20.07 0.15 8.80
N PRO A 197 -21.17 0.84 9.09
CA PRO A 197 -21.74 1.85 8.19
C PRO A 197 -20.80 3.03 7.90
N ASP A 198 -19.73 3.22 8.68
CA ASP A 198 -18.75 4.30 8.50
C ASP A 198 -17.44 3.85 7.83
N LYS A 199 -17.16 2.53 7.79
CA LYS A 199 -15.93 2.00 7.19
C LYS A 199 -16.01 2.04 5.68
N LYS A 200 -14.88 2.28 5.03
CA LYS A 200 -14.79 2.26 3.57
C LYS A 200 -14.47 0.86 3.08
N LEU A 201 -15.15 0.45 2.02
CA LEU A 201 -14.96 -0.85 1.37
C LEU A 201 -14.52 -0.66 -0.08
N VAL A 202 -13.40 -1.28 -0.44
CA VAL A 202 -12.83 -1.26 -1.79
C VAL A 202 -12.72 -2.68 -2.33
N CYS A 203 -13.50 -3.00 -3.36
CA CYS A 203 -13.62 -4.32 -3.96
C CYS A 203 -13.00 -4.38 -5.37
N GLY A 204 -12.64 -5.58 -5.80
CA GLY A 204 -12.23 -5.86 -7.19
C GLY A 204 -13.33 -6.59 -7.98
N SER A 205 -13.55 -6.23 -9.24
CA SER A 205 -14.45 -6.97 -10.13
C SER A 205 -14.09 -6.83 -11.61
N GLY A 206 -13.82 -7.95 -12.29
CA GLY A 206 -13.59 -7.95 -13.73
C GLY A 206 -12.15 -7.56 -14.13
N MET A 207 -11.27 -8.56 -14.27
CA MET A 207 -9.86 -8.37 -14.64
C MET A 207 -9.23 -9.61 -15.29
N ALA A 208 -10.03 -10.62 -15.64
CA ALA A 208 -9.53 -11.81 -16.32
C ALA A 208 -9.13 -11.52 -17.76
N GLY A 209 -8.30 -12.38 -18.34
CA GLY A 209 -7.85 -12.29 -19.72
C GLY A 209 -6.79 -11.22 -19.96
N PHE A 210 -6.64 -10.87 -21.23
CA PHE A 210 -5.60 -10.00 -21.78
C PHE A 210 -6.17 -8.78 -22.52
N GLU A 211 -7.43 -8.40 -22.27
CA GLU A 211 -7.96 -7.17 -22.85
C GLU A 211 -7.21 -5.93 -22.34
N SER A 212 -7.50 -4.78 -22.96
CA SER A 212 -6.93 -3.50 -22.58
C SER A 212 -7.12 -3.19 -21.09
N SER A 213 -6.01 -2.98 -20.39
CA SER A 213 -6.00 -2.51 -19.00
C SER A 213 -6.68 -1.14 -18.82
N ASN A 214 -6.82 -0.33 -19.88
CA ASN A 214 -7.54 0.95 -19.81
C ASN A 214 -9.05 0.78 -19.57
N LYS A 215 -9.59 -0.44 -19.71
CA LYS A 215 -10.98 -0.75 -19.32
C LYS A 215 -11.15 -0.86 -17.80
N ILE A 216 -10.06 -1.07 -17.05
CA ILE A 216 -10.10 -1.10 -15.59
C ILE A 216 -10.27 0.33 -15.10
N VAL A 217 -11.36 0.56 -14.36
CA VAL A 217 -11.66 1.86 -13.77
C VAL A 217 -12.09 1.67 -12.31
N THR A 218 -11.96 2.73 -11.52
CA THR A 218 -12.54 2.80 -10.19
C THR A 218 -13.91 3.46 -10.29
N LYS A 219 -14.91 2.91 -9.60
CA LYS A 219 -16.25 3.49 -9.52
C LYS A 219 -16.69 3.53 -8.06
N LYS A 220 -17.24 4.66 -7.64
CA LYS A 220 -17.98 4.78 -6.39
C LYS A 220 -19.41 4.29 -6.63
N ILE A 221 -19.80 3.20 -5.97
CA ILE A 221 -21.12 2.56 -6.13
C ILE A 221 -22.11 3.12 -5.11
N MET A 222 -21.64 3.30 -3.88
CA MET A 222 -22.40 3.89 -2.78
C MET A 222 -21.47 4.77 -1.93
N LYS A 223 -22.00 5.40 -0.88
CA LYS A 223 -21.25 6.28 0.02
C LYS A 223 -19.89 5.69 0.43
N ASN A 224 -19.88 4.40 0.78
CA ASN A 224 -18.71 3.71 1.32
C ASN A 224 -18.27 2.48 0.51
N LEU A 225 -18.81 2.29 -0.70
CA LEU A 225 -18.49 1.14 -1.56
C LEU A 225 -17.85 1.62 -2.86
N TYR A 226 -16.65 1.09 -3.12
CA TYR A 226 -15.87 1.35 -4.32
C TYR A 226 -15.56 0.03 -5.03
N ILE A 227 -15.69 -0.01 -6.35
CA ILE A 227 -15.36 -1.18 -7.17
C ILE A 227 -14.30 -0.80 -8.20
N CYS A 228 -13.24 -1.59 -8.25
CA CYS A 228 -12.14 -1.46 -9.21
C CYS A 228 -12.17 -2.61 -10.21
N GLY A 229 -12.08 -2.31 -11.50
CA GLY A 229 -12.04 -3.31 -12.56
C GLY A 229 -12.90 -2.93 -13.76
N ASP A 230 -13.07 -3.85 -14.70
CA ASP A 230 -13.89 -3.62 -15.89
C ASP A 230 -15.36 -4.03 -15.70
N GLY A 231 -15.68 -4.82 -14.66
CA GLY A 231 -17.04 -5.31 -14.39
C GLY A 231 -17.59 -6.34 -15.39
N GLU A 232 -16.76 -6.83 -16.32
CA GLU A 232 -17.18 -7.70 -17.43
C GLU A 232 -16.35 -8.99 -17.52
N SER A 233 -15.03 -8.92 -17.29
CA SER A 233 -14.10 -10.02 -17.59
C SER A 233 -14.01 -11.05 -16.45
N GLU A 234 -14.56 -12.24 -16.66
CA GLU A 234 -14.54 -13.34 -15.68
C GLU A 234 -13.50 -14.43 -16.01
N ALA A 235 -12.89 -15.01 -14.96
CA ALA A 235 -11.97 -16.13 -15.09
C ALA A 235 -12.76 -17.42 -15.39
N ARG A 236 -12.38 -18.11 -16.47
CA ARG A 236 -13.06 -19.33 -16.94
C ARG A 236 -12.10 -20.19 -17.77
N PRO A 237 -12.43 -21.44 -18.12
CA PRO A 237 -11.62 -22.23 -19.05
C PRO A 237 -11.32 -21.44 -20.33
N GLY A 238 -10.03 -21.30 -20.67
CA GLY A 238 -9.57 -20.50 -21.81
C GLY A 238 -9.42 -18.99 -21.55
N ASN A 239 -9.80 -18.49 -20.37
CA ASN A 239 -9.64 -17.09 -19.97
C ASN A 239 -9.12 -16.99 -18.52
N GLY A 240 -7.80 -17.08 -18.36
CA GLY A 240 -7.14 -17.03 -17.06
C GLY A 240 -6.88 -15.60 -16.57
N LEU A 241 -6.38 -15.47 -15.34
CA LEU A 241 -5.93 -14.20 -14.79
C LEU A 241 -4.47 -13.92 -15.19
N MET A 242 -4.23 -12.77 -15.82
CA MET A 242 -2.89 -12.36 -16.28
C MET A 242 -2.28 -11.36 -15.29
N ALA A 243 -1.02 -11.58 -14.88
CA ALA A 243 -0.34 -10.72 -13.91
C ALA A 243 -0.47 -9.22 -14.19
N PRO A 244 -0.22 -8.70 -15.41
CA PRO A 244 -0.29 -7.26 -15.65
C PRO A 244 -1.67 -6.68 -15.36
N ARG A 245 -2.73 -7.38 -15.78
CA ARG A 245 -4.12 -6.91 -15.62
C ARG A 245 -4.60 -7.01 -14.18
N VAL A 246 -4.21 -8.08 -13.48
CA VAL A 246 -4.42 -8.22 -12.04
C VAL A 246 -3.69 -7.11 -11.27
N SER A 247 -2.43 -6.84 -11.60
CA SER A 247 -1.65 -5.79 -10.94
C SER A 247 -2.20 -4.39 -11.22
N VAL A 248 -2.76 -4.11 -12.40
CA VAL A 248 -3.45 -2.83 -12.67
C VAL A 248 -4.69 -2.70 -11.80
N CYS A 249 -5.54 -3.74 -11.73
CA CYS A 249 -6.72 -3.71 -10.86
C CYS A 249 -6.35 -3.57 -9.38
N ALA A 250 -5.33 -4.30 -8.92
CA ALA A 250 -4.75 -4.15 -7.59
C ALA A 250 -4.23 -2.71 -7.35
N GLY A 251 -3.59 -2.11 -8.36
CA GLY A 251 -3.15 -0.71 -8.33
C GLY A 251 -4.31 0.27 -8.17
N HIS A 252 -5.43 0.04 -8.86
CA HIS A 252 -6.65 0.83 -8.67
C HIS A 252 -7.18 0.70 -7.23
N GLN A 253 -7.27 -0.52 -6.68
CA GLN A 253 -7.71 -0.72 -5.29
C GLN A 253 -6.77 -0.05 -4.29
N ALA A 254 -5.46 -0.28 -4.39
CA ALA A 254 -4.45 0.30 -3.50
C ALA A 254 -4.43 1.83 -3.57
N ASN A 255 -4.54 2.40 -4.77
CA ASN A 255 -4.59 3.85 -4.94
C ASN A 255 -5.90 4.44 -4.40
N MET A 256 -7.04 3.77 -4.58
CA MET A 256 -8.30 4.21 -3.98
C MET A 256 -8.23 4.19 -2.46
N ILE A 257 -7.64 3.15 -1.85
CA ILE A 257 -7.40 3.09 -0.40
C ILE A 257 -6.56 4.28 0.07
N LEU A 258 -5.49 4.63 -0.65
CA LEU A 258 -4.71 5.84 -0.34
C LEU A 258 -5.54 7.11 -0.42
N ARG A 259 -6.32 7.27 -1.48
CA ARG A 259 -7.19 8.44 -1.65
C ARG A 259 -8.15 8.55 -0.47
N LEU A 260 -8.75 7.45 -0.04
CA LEU A 260 -9.64 7.40 1.14
C LEU A 260 -8.92 7.76 2.45
N ILE A 261 -7.70 7.26 2.65
CA ILE A 261 -6.85 7.65 3.80
C ILE A 261 -6.59 9.16 3.80
N MET A 262 -6.43 9.74 2.61
CA MET A 262 -6.24 11.17 2.42
C MET A 262 -7.55 11.96 2.34
N GLU A 263 -8.67 11.38 2.77
CA GLU A 263 -10.01 11.99 2.76
C GLU A 263 -10.49 12.43 1.36
N ASN A 264 -9.93 11.83 0.31
CA ASN A 264 -10.35 12.02 -1.07
C ASN A 264 -11.23 10.84 -1.52
N GLU A 265 -12.53 11.10 -1.60
CA GLU A 265 -13.54 10.09 -1.95
C GLU A 265 -13.84 9.99 -3.45
N GLU A 266 -13.19 10.79 -4.31
CA GLU A 266 -13.38 10.70 -5.76
C GLU A 266 -12.63 9.50 -6.33
N PRO A 267 -13.29 8.67 -7.17
CA PRO A 267 -12.69 7.50 -7.80
C PRO A 267 -11.65 7.84 -8.87
#